data_AF-A0A8J4RCK5-F1
#
_entry.id   AF-A0A8J4RCK5-F1
#
_cell.length_a   1.000
_cell.length_b   1.000
_cell.length_c   1.000
_cell.angle_alpha   90.00
_cell.angle_beta   90.00
_cell.angle_gamma   90.00
#
_symmetry.space_group_name_H-M   'P 1'
#
loop_
_entity.id
_entity.type
_entity.pdbx_description
1 polymer ?
#
loop_
_entity_poly.entity_id
_entity_poly.type
_entity_poly.pdbx_seq_one_letter_code
_entity_poly.pdbx_strand_id
1 'polypeptide(L)'
;MDLTPISSSITASTVPLMSSSQLQKMPKRKTDKAYVLDKTKHLARLNINDAGKVLLKRGEGKLEKQFRMNCMGCGLFVCYRSEEDLEVASFIYVVDGALSTVAAETNPQV
;
A
#
# COMPACT_ATOMS: atom_id res chain seq x y z
N MET A 1 -5.38 -20.69 -45.35
CA MET A 1 -5.82 -19.33 -45.71
C MET A 1 -6.52 -18.76 -44.50
N ASP A 2 -5.86 -17.80 -43.87
CA ASP A 2 -6.37 -16.74 -42.98
C ASP A 2 -7.04 -17.15 -41.66
N LEU A 3 -6.38 -17.06 -40.50
CA LEU A 3 -6.04 -15.86 -39.69
C LEU A 3 -7.26 -15.03 -39.25
N THR A 4 -7.59 -15.12 -37.96
CA THR A 4 -7.70 -13.95 -37.05
C THR A 4 -7.85 -14.42 -35.59
N PRO A 5 -6.84 -14.26 -34.72
CA PRO A 5 -7.06 -14.25 -33.28
C PRO A 5 -7.45 -12.84 -32.84
N ILE A 6 -8.56 -12.76 -32.11
CA ILE A 6 -9.02 -11.62 -31.32
C ILE A 6 -7.89 -11.10 -30.43
N SER A 7 -7.24 -10.01 -30.86
CA SER A 7 -6.27 -9.26 -30.09
C SER A 7 -6.99 -8.48 -28.99
N SER A 8 -7.22 -9.13 -27.85
CA SER A 8 -7.48 -8.42 -26.59
C SER A 8 -6.15 -8.15 -25.91
N SER A 9 -5.45 -7.12 -26.38
CA SER A 9 -4.27 -6.58 -25.72
C SER A 9 -4.69 -5.96 -24.38
N ILE A 10 -4.75 -6.79 -23.33
CA ILE A 10 -4.65 -6.32 -21.96
C ILE A 10 -3.24 -5.75 -21.85
N THR A 11 -3.13 -4.43 -21.97
CA THR A 11 -1.91 -3.72 -21.60
C THR A 11 -1.64 -4.07 -20.15
N ALA A 12 -0.69 -4.98 -19.92
CA ALA A 12 -0.08 -5.17 -18.62
C ALA A 12 0.61 -3.84 -18.29
N SER A 13 -0.13 -2.95 -17.62
CA SER A 13 0.43 -1.74 -17.05
C SER A 13 1.38 -2.21 -15.96
N THR A 14 2.64 -2.45 -16.33
CA THR A 14 3.76 -2.60 -15.39
C THR A 14 4.00 -1.23 -14.77
N VAL A 15 3.10 -0.87 -13.85
CA VAL A 15 3.30 0.28 -12.96
C VAL A 15 4.27 -0.19 -11.89
N PRO A 16 5.38 0.54 -11.65
CA PRO A 16 6.42 0.11 -10.74
C PRO A 16 5.82 -0.11 -9.34
N LEU A 17 6.07 -1.31 -8.79
CA LEU A 17 5.94 -1.57 -7.36
C LEU A 17 6.69 -0.43 -6.65
N MET A 18 6.03 0.29 -5.74
CA MET A 18 6.66 1.39 -5.01
C MET A 18 7.98 0.91 -4.41
N SER A 19 9.09 1.40 -4.96
CA SER A 19 10.41 0.98 -4.52
C SER A 19 10.76 1.67 -3.21
N SER A 20 11.57 1.01 -2.38
CA SER A 20 12.08 1.55 -1.12
C SER A 20 12.71 2.95 -1.27
N SER A 21 13.37 3.22 -2.40
CA SER A 21 13.98 4.50 -2.72
C SER A 21 12.97 5.62 -3.00
N GLN A 22 11.76 5.29 -3.47
CA GLN A 22 10.68 6.25 -3.62
C GLN A 22 10.03 6.56 -2.26
N LEU A 23 9.84 5.54 -1.41
CA LEU A 23 9.32 5.71 -0.05
C LEU A 23 10.19 6.62 0.80
N GLN A 24 11.52 6.52 0.70
CA GLN A 24 12.43 7.39 1.43
C GLN A 24 12.28 8.89 1.11
N LYS A 25 11.70 9.23 -0.05
CA LYS A 25 11.40 10.61 -0.46
C LYS A 25 10.03 11.09 0.02
N MET A 26 9.20 10.19 0.54
CA MET A 26 7.86 10.51 1.02
C MET A 26 7.91 11.19 2.39
N PRO A 27 6.99 12.13 2.67
CA PRO A 27 6.90 12.74 3.98
C PRO A 27 6.64 11.70 5.07
N LYS A 28 7.30 11.87 6.21
CA LYS A 28 7.10 11.04 7.41
C LYS A 28 6.26 11.75 8.45
N ARG A 29 5.34 11.03 9.07
CA ARG A 29 4.61 11.52 10.24
C ARG A 29 5.55 11.66 11.43
N LYS A 30 5.39 12.73 12.21
CA LYS A 30 6.12 12.91 13.48
C LYS A 30 5.68 11.93 14.57
N THR A 31 4.43 11.48 14.51
CA THR A 31 3.79 10.70 15.58
C THR A 31 4.30 9.27 15.68
N ASP A 32 4.54 8.62 14.53
CA ASP A 32 4.91 7.21 14.45
C ASP A 32 5.87 6.89 13.30
N LYS A 33 6.46 7.92 12.68
CA LYS A 33 7.41 7.81 11.56
C LYS A 33 6.85 7.14 10.30
N ALA A 34 5.54 6.89 10.22
CA ALA A 34 4.93 6.29 9.05
C ALA A 34 5.09 7.20 7.82
N TYR A 35 5.37 6.59 6.67
CA TYR A 35 5.43 7.28 5.38
C TYR A 35 4.02 7.61 4.91
N VAL A 36 3.80 8.83 4.44
CA VAL A 36 2.51 9.28 3.92
C VAL A 36 2.50 9.12 2.40
N LEU A 37 1.60 8.28 1.91
CA LEU A 37 1.37 8.06 0.49
C LEU A 37 0.04 8.68 0.08
N ASP A 38 0.06 9.44 -1.02
CA ASP A 38 -1.15 9.86 -1.72
C ASP A 38 -1.75 8.66 -2.46
N LYS A 39 -2.99 8.31 -2.12
CA LYS A 39 -3.69 7.20 -2.74
C LYS A 39 -3.67 7.30 -4.27
N THR A 40 -3.99 8.46 -4.82
CA THR A 40 -4.20 8.62 -6.26
C THR A 40 -2.92 8.43 -7.08
N LYS A 41 -1.75 8.62 -6.45
CA LYS A 41 -0.44 8.58 -7.13
C LYS A 41 0.31 7.28 -6.92
N HIS A 42 0.02 6.52 -5.86
CA HIS A 42 0.95 5.53 -5.32
C HIS A 42 0.34 4.17 -4.94
N LEU A 43 -0.98 4.00 -5.03
CA LEU A 43 -1.67 2.78 -4.55
C LEU A 43 -1.57 1.55 -5.46
N ALA A 44 -1.02 1.67 -6.67
CA ALA A 44 -1.33 0.77 -7.77
C ALA A 44 -1.12 -0.74 -7.52
N ARG A 45 -0.37 -1.18 -6.48
CA ARG A 45 -0.02 -2.62 -6.28
C ARG A 45 0.21 -3.05 -4.82
N LEU A 46 -0.51 -2.52 -3.83
CA LEU A 46 -0.38 -3.04 -2.46
C LEU A 46 -1.17 -4.34 -2.29
N ASN A 47 -0.46 -5.46 -2.10
CA ASN A 47 -1.04 -6.78 -1.87
C ASN A 47 -1.39 -6.98 -0.38
N ILE A 48 -2.51 -6.38 0.05
CA ILE A 48 -2.88 -6.24 1.47
C ILE A 48 -4.29 -6.76 1.78
N ASN A 49 -4.48 -7.24 3.00
CA ASN A 49 -5.77 -7.62 3.58
C ASN A 49 -6.15 -6.69 4.72
N ASP A 50 -7.44 -6.46 4.93
CA ASP A 50 -7.93 -5.72 6.09
C ASP A 50 -7.57 -6.45 7.39
N ALA A 51 -7.05 -5.70 8.36
CA ALA A 51 -6.56 -6.18 9.65
C ALA A 51 -7.29 -5.52 10.83
N GLY A 52 -8.48 -4.99 10.57
CA GLY A 52 -9.38 -4.43 11.57
C GLY A 52 -9.11 -2.96 11.93
N LYS A 53 -9.89 -2.48 12.89
CA LYS A 53 -9.92 -1.08 13.35
C LYS A 53 -9.34 -0.95 14.75
N VAL A 54 -8.47 0.03 14.94
CA VAL A 54 -7.84 0.36 16.23
C VAL A 54 -8.03 1.84 16.53
N LEU A 55 -8.28 2.17 17.80
CA LEU A 55 -8.34 3.54 18.29
C LEU A 55 -7.13 3.80 19.19
N LEU A 56 -6.23 4.68 18.78
CA LEU A 56 -5.01 5.01 19.51
C LEU A 56 -5.16 6.32 20.28
N LYS A 57 -4.62 6.38 21.50
CA LYS A 57 -4.41 7.62 22.25
C LYS A 57 -3.07 8.22 21.86
N ARG A 58 -3.06 9.44 21.31
CA ARG A 58 -1.85 10.12 20.81
C ARG A 58 -1.35 11.25 21.71
N GLY A 59 -2.06 11.51 22.81
CA GLY A 59 -1.77 12.58 23.77
C GLY A 59 -3.03 12.96 24.54
N GLU A 60 -2.96 14.05 25.29
CA GLU A 60 -4.08 14.52 26.09
C GLU A 60 -5.26 14.93 25.19
N GLY A 61 -6.38 14.22 25.34
CA GLY A 61 -7.60 14.41 24.53
C GLY A 61 -7.53 13.98 23.06
N LYS A 62 -6.38 13.50 22.55
CA LYS A 62 -6.21 13.17 21.12
C LYS A 62 -6.37 11.68 20.87
N LEU A 63 -7.39 11.31 20.09
CA LEU A 63 -7.63 9.96 19.62
C LEU A 63 -7.42 9.87 18.11
N GLU A 64 -6.85 8.76 17.64
CA GLU A 64 -6.62 8.48 16.23
C GLU A 64 -7.23 7.13 15.88
N LYS A 65 -8.17 7.13 14.94
CA LYS A 65 -8.74 5.91 14.37
C LYS A 65 -7.82 5.41 13.26
N GLN A 66 -7.50 4.13 13.29
CA GLN A 66 -6.69 3.45 12.29
C GLN A 66 -7.45 2.23 11.78
N PHE A 67 -7.61 2.14 10.47
CA PHE A 67 -8.00 0.91 9.79
C PHE A 67 -6.74 0.28 9.23
N ARG A 68 -6.33 -0.82 9.86
CA ARG A 68 -5.05 -1.46 9.61
C ARG A 68 -5.17 -2.44 8.46
N MET A 69 -4.06 -2.63 7.76
CA MET A 69 -3.94 -3.54 6.65
C MET A 69 -2.64 -4.34 6.81
N ASN A 70 -2.75 -5.64 6.57
CA ASN A 70 -1.64 -6.59 6.66
C ASN A 70 -1.21 -7.04 5.26
N CYS A 71 0.07 -7.35 5.09
CA CYS A 71 0.57 -8.01 3.88
C CYS A 71 -0.13 -9.37 3.71
N MET A 72 -0.68 -9.65 2.53
CA MET A 72 -1.33 -10.93 2.28
C MET A 72 -0.34 -12.11 2.33
N GLY A 73 0.93 -11.90 1.98
CA GLY A 73 1.93 -12.97 1.90
C GLY A 73 2.45 -13.44 3.26
N CYS A 74 2.64 -12.53 4.21
CA CYS A 74 3.24 -12.84 5.52
C CYS A 74 2.40 -12.43 6.72
N GLY A 75 1.24 -11.81 6.52
CA GLY A 75 0.35 -11.35 7.60
C GLY A 75 0.87 -10.16 8.41
N LEU A 76 2.02 -9.58 8.05
CA LEU A 76 2.62 -8.46 8.77
C LEU A 76 1.77 -7.19 8.65
N PHE A 77 1.63 -6.43 9.73
CA PHE A 77 1.03 -5.10 9.69
C PHE A 77 1.92 -4.11 8.90
N VAL A 78 1.46 -3.70 7.72
CA VAL A 78 2.28 -2.92 6.78
C VAL A 78 1.82 -1.48 6.62
N CYS A 79 0.51 -1.23 6.67
CA CYS A 79 -0.01 0.12 6.50
C CYS A 79 -1.38 0.28 7.14
N TYR A 80 -1.81 1.53 7.30
CA TYR A 80 -3.14 1.87 7.78
C TYR A 80 -3.69 3.11 7.09
N ARG A 81 -5.00 3.33 7.25
CA ARG A 81 -5.75 4.49 6.73
C ARG A 81 -6.62 5.09 7.85
N SER A 82 -7.02 6.35 7.70
CA SER A 82 -7.88 7.04 8.68
C SER A 82 -9.37 6.75 8.45
N GLU A 83 -9.75 6.44 7.22
CA GLU A 83 -11.12 6.13 6.80
C GLU A 83 -11.33 4.63 6.60
N GLU A 84 -12.54 4.14 6.84
CA GLU A 84 -12.86 2.72 6.68
C GLU A 84 -12.76 2.30 5.23
N ASP A 85 -13.37 3.08 4.34
CA ASP A 85 -13.40 2.82 2.92
C ASP A 85 -12.10 3.28 2.25
N LEU A 86 -11.48 2.37 1.50
CA LEU A 86 -10.31 2.69 0.68
C LEU A 86 -10.65 3.75 -0.39
N GLU A 87 -11.92 3.84 -0.78
CA GLU A 87 -12.37 4.84 -1.73
C GLU A 87 -12.30 6.27 -1.19
N VAL A 88 -12.62 6.44 0.09
CA VAL A 88 -12.65 7.73 0.78
C VAL A 88 -11.27 8.13 1.31
N ALA A 89 -10.41 7.15 1.62
CA ALA A 89 -9.09 7.40 2.17
C ALA A 89 -8.14 8.11 1.18
N SER A 90 -7.93 9.42 1.34
CA SER A 90 -6.98 10.19 0.52
C SER A 90 -5.52 9.79 0.73
N PHE A 91 -5.19 9.28 1.92
CA PHE A 91 -3.82 8.94 2.29
C PHE A 91 -3.73 7.52 2.86
N ILE A 92 -2.61 6.88 2.55
CA ILE A 92 -2.17 5.64 3.18
C ILE A 92 -0.91 5.91 3.96
N TYR A 93 -0.87 5.38 5.18
CA TYR A 93 0.28 5.50 6.07
C TYR A 93 1.00 4.15 6.12
N VAL A 94 2.20 4.08 5.55
CA VAL A 94 3.02 2.87 5.56
C VAL A 94 3.89 2.88 6.80
N VAL A 95 3.84 1.79 7.56
CA VAL A 95 4.58 1.62 8.81
C VAL A 95 6.09 1.66 8.52
N ASP A 96 6.83 2.41 9.33
CA ASP A 96 8.28 2.50 9.20
C ASP A 96 8.90 1.10 9.40
N GLY A 97 9.74 0.67 8.46
CA GLY A 97 10.36 -0.66 8.48
C GLY A 97 9.50 -1.82 7.95
N ALA A 98 8.26 -1.58 7.52
CA ALA A 98 7.39 -2.64 7.02
C ALA A 98 7.73 -3.13 5.60
N LEU A 99 8.53 -2.38 4.84
CA LEU A 99 8.93 -2.70 3.48
C LEU A 99 10.45 -2.88 3.41
N SER A 100 10.89 -4.00 2.85
CA SER A 100 12.31 -4.26 2.59
C SER A 100 12.72 -3.74 1.21
N THR A 101 14.00 -3.42 1.04
CA THR A 101 14.59 -2.98 -0.25
C THR A 101 14.68 -4.10 -1.28
N VAL A 102 14.38 -5.34 -0.91
CA VAL A 102 14.37 -6.47 -1.83
C VAL A 102 13.08 -6.36 -2.62
N ALA A 103 13.19 -6.00 -3.91
CA ALA A 103 12.07 -6.14 -4.82
C ALA A 103 11.65 -7.61 -4.76
N ALA A 104 10.40 -7.87 -4.36
CA ALA A 104 9.82 -9.18 -4.57
C ALA A 104 9.76 -9.35 -6.09
N GLU A 105 10.74 -10.04 -6.67
CA GLU A 105 10.64 -10.55 -8.02
C GLU A 105 9.43 -11.47 -8.02
N THR A 106 8.32 -10.96 -8.55
CA THR A 106 7.17 -11.80 -8.85
C THR A 106 7.63 -12.66 -10.01
N ASN A 107 8.13 -13.85 -9.68
CA ASN A 107 8.40 -14.89 -10.67
C ASN A 107 7.07 -15.19 -11.37
N PRO A 108 6.90 -14.85 -12.67
CA PRO A 108 5.74 -15.33 -13.41
C PRO A 108 6.00 -16.81 -13.66
N GLN A 109 5.59 -17.65 -12.70
CA GLN A 109 5.70 -19.10 -12.86
C GLN A 109 4.72 -19.56 -13.93
N VAL A 110 5.30 -19.88 -15.09
CA VAL A 110 4.96 -20.92 -16.10
C VAL A 110 3.56 -20.88 -16.71
#